data_AF-A0A7G5XEI7-F1
#
_entry.id   AF-A0A7G5XEI7-F1
#
_cell.length_a   1.000
_cell.length_b   1.000
_cell.length_c   1.000
_cell.angle_alpha   90.00
_cell.angle_beta   90.00
_cell.angle_gamma   90.00
#
_symmetry.space_group_name_H-M   'P 1'
#
loop_
_entity.id
_entity.type
_entity.pdbx_description
1 polymer ?
#
loop_
_entity_poly.entity_id
_entity_poly.type
_entity_poly.pdbx_seq_one_letter_code
_entity_poly.pdbx_strand_id
1 'polypeptide(L)'
;MKIFLTILVLFAALLTHAQEGEVMKGNRYYKEGNYDKAEEAYQKALSKKENLIARYNLGNTLYKKESIDDAVKSFDGVISATDDPELKTKALYNKGVLLHKGNRLTEAIDAYKQALRLNPDDEEVRKNLQLALQQKKQQEPKQEQKKEQKEQKQKQEKKKEEPKPQQPKPQKSKLTKKQAEQYLKALEQKERELQEKVRKKTAVPNQPEKDW
;
A
#
# COMPACT_ATOMS: atom_id res chain seq x y z
N MET A 1 -29.58 -18.80 54.55
CA MET A 1 -29.61 -18.06 53.27
C MET A 1 -29.09 -16.61 53.40
N LYS A 2 -29.52 -15.82 54.41
CA LYS A 2 -29.06 -14.42 54.59
C LYS A 2 -27.55 -14.25 54.81
N ILE A 3 -26.90 -15.12 55.60
CA ILE A 3 -25.46 -15.07 55.90
C ILE A 3 -24.60 -15.34 54.64
N PHE A 4 -25.01 -16.29 53.81
CA PHE A 4 -24.35 -16.58 52.54
C PHE A 4 -24.47 -15.41 51.55
N LEU A 5 -25.64 -14.78 51.49
CA LEU A 5 -25.87 -13.59 50.66
C LEU A 5 -25.02 -12.40 51.13
N THR A 6 -24.90 -12.17 52.44
CA THR A 6 -24.06 -11.08 52.98
C THR A 6 -22.57 -11.31 52.75
N ILE A 7 -22.07 -12.55 52.88
CA ILE A 7 -20.67 -12.90 52.60
C ILE A 7 -20.38 -12.73 51.10
N LEU A 8 -21.29 -13.14 50.22
CA LEU A 8 -21.17 -12.96 48.77
C LEU A 8 -21.10 -11.48 48.37
N VAL A 9 -21.96 -10.64 48.96
CA VAL A 9 -21.98 -9.19 48.70
C VAL A 9 -20.70 -8.52 49.22
N LEU A 10 -20.21 -8.89 50.40
CA LEU A 10 -18.93 -8.38 50.94
C LEU A 10 -17.74 -8.79 50.07
N PHE A 11 -17.70 -10.02 49.58
CA PHE A 11 -16.63 -10.49 48.70
C PHE A 11 -16.66 -9.78 47.34
N ALA A 12 -17.85 -9.60 46.75
CA ALA A 12 -18.01 -8.83 45.52
C ALA A 12 -17.58 -7.37 45.69
N ALA A 13 -17.91 -6.75 46.82
CA ALA A 13 -17.47 -5.39 47.15
C ALA A 13 -15.94 -5.30 47.29
N LEU A 14 -15.28 -6.22 47.99
CA LEU A 14 -13.81 -6.21 48.11
C LEU A 14 -13.11 -6.33 46.75
N LEU A 15 -13.68 -7.09 45.82
CA LEU A 15 -13.15 -7.23 44.47
C LEU A 15 -13.23 -5.94 43.65
N THR A 16 -14.33 -5.17 43.74
CA THR A 16 -14.46 -3.89 43.03
C THR A 16 -13.49 -2.84 43.58
N HIS A 17 -13.35 -2.74 44.91
CA HIS A 17 -12.42 -1.80 45.54
C HIS A 17 -10.96 -2.09 45.18
N ALA A 18 -10.56 -3.36 45.13
CA ALA A 18 -9.21 -3.74 44.73
C ALA A 18 -8.91 -3.38 43.26
N GLN A 19 -9.91 -3.50 42.39
CA GLN A 19 -9.80 -3.15 40.98
C GLN A 19 -9.69 -1.64 40.77
N GLU A 20 -10.51 -0.85 41.47
CA GLU A 20 -10.43 0.61 41.46
C GLU A 20 -9.06 1.11 41.96
N GLY A 21 -8.49 0.45 42.99
CA GLY A 21 -7.16 0.76 43.48
C GLY A 21 -6.05 0.61 42.43
N GLU A 22 -6.11 -0.43 41.60
CA GLU A 22 -5.15 -0.64 40.50
C GLU A 22 -5.36 0.37 39.36
N VAL A 23 -6.61 0.72 39.02
CA VAL A 23 -6.89 1.78 38.04
C VAL A 23 -6.34 3.13 38.52
N MET A 24 -6.49 3.46 39.80
CA MET A 24 -5.94 4.68 40.38
C MET A 24 -4.41 4.70 40.35
N LYS A 25 -3.75 3.57 40.62
CA LYS A 25 -2.29 3.44 40.47
C LYS A 25 -1.87 3.66 39.03
N GLY A 26 -2.55 3.03 38.07
CA GLY A 26 -2.29 3.21 36.64
C GLY A 26 -2.43 4.67 36.22
N ASN A 27 -3.49 5.34 36.67
CA ASN A 27 -3.72 6.76 36.38
C ASN A 27 -2.58 7.65 36.93
N ARG A 28 -2.06 7.35 38.13
CA ARG A 28 -0.93 8.09 38.71
C ARG A 28 0.35 7.89 37.89
N TYR A 29 0.71 6.64 37.61
CA TYR A 29 1.89 6.34 36.81
C TYR A 29 1.81 6.95 35.40
N TYR A 30 0.63 6.95 34.78
CA TYR A 30 0.43 7.59 33.48
C TYR A 30 0.68 9.10 33.54
N LYS A 31 0.19 9.79 34.58
CA LYS A 31 0.42 11.23 34.78
C LYS A 31 1.89 11.56 35.05
N GLU A 32 2.60 10.67 35.73
CA GLU A 32 4.05 10.77 35.97
C GLU A 32 4.89 10.43 34.73
N GLY A 33 4.27 9.96 33.63
CA GLY A 33 4.97 9.52 32.42
C GLY A 33 5.61 8.13 32.54
N ASN A 34 5.39 7.42 33.63
CA ASN A 34 5.86 6.04 33.81
C ASN A 34 4.90 5.05 33.16
N TYR A 35 4.96 4.96 31.83
CA TYR A 35 4.01 4.18 31.05
C TYR A 35 4.13 2.67 31.26
N ASP A 36 5.31 2.16 31.60
CA ASP A 36 5.48 0.73 31.91
C ASP A 36 4.73 0.33 33.19
N LYS A 37 4.87 1.11 34.26
CA LYS A 37 4.11 0.85 35.50
C LYS A 37 2.62 1.12 35.33
N ALA A 38 2.26 2.08 34.49
CA ALA A 38 0.86 2.34 34.17
C ALA A 38 0.22 1.13 33.48
N GLU A 39 0.89 0.58 32.47
CA GLU A 39 0.46 -0.63 31.76
C GLU A 39 0.30 -1.81 32.72
N GLU A 40 1.31 -2.07 33.56
CA GLU A 40 1.25 -3.17 34.54
C GLU A 40 0.05 -3.03 35.49
N ALA A 41 -0.21 -1.82 35.99
CA ALA A 41 -1.34 -1.55 36.88
C ALA A 41 -2.69 -1.74 36.17
N TYR A 42 -2.85 -1.25 34.93
CA TYR A 42 -4.08 -1.47 34.17
C TYR A 42 -4.29 -2.95 33.81
N GLN A 43 -3.22 -3.68 33.46
CA GLN A 43 -3.30 -5.12 33.22
C GLN A 43 -3.74 -5.88 34.48
N LYS A 44 -3.21 -5.52 35.66
CA LYS A 44 -3.68 -6.07 36.95
C LYS A 44 -5.15 -5.74 37.24
N ALA A 45 -5.61 -4.54 36.87
CA ALA A 45 -7.02 -4.18 37.00
C ALA A 45 -7.93 -5.02 36.08
N LEU A 46 -7.42 -5.41 34.91
CA LEU A 46 -8.15 -6.22 33.92
C LEU A 46 -8.09 -7.73 34.17
N SER A 47 -7.06 -8.22 34.88
CA SER A 47 -6.87 -9.67 35.09
C SER A 47 -7.93 -10.34 35.96
N LYS A 48 -8.66 -9.54 36.77
CA LYS A 48 -9.71 -10.05 37.68
C LYS A 48 -11.10 -9.98 37.07
N LYS A 49 -11.41 -8.87 36.42
CA LYS A 49 -12.71 -8.58 35.80
C LYS A 49 -12.53 -7.54 34.71
N GLU A 50 -13.34 -7.66 33.66
CA GLU A 50 -13.44 -6.64 32.63
C GLU A 50 -13.66 -5.25 33.21
N ASN A 51 -12.94 -4.25 32.69
CA ASN A 51 -13.07 -2.85 33.07
C ASN A 51 -12.82 -1.97 31.86
N LEU A 52 -13.88 -1.40 31.32
CA LEU A 52 -13.79 -0.62 30.08
C LEU A 52 -12.94 0.65 30.29
N ILE A 53 -12.96 1.25 31.49
CA ILE A 53 -12.13 2.41 31.81
C ILE A 53 -10.65 2.01 31.89
N ALA A 54 -10.32 0.92 32.58
CA ALA A 54 -8.94 0.44 32.65
C ALA A 54 -8.41 0.03 31.26
N ARG A 55 -9.25 -0.61 30.44
CA ARG A 55 -8.90 -0.99 29.06
C ARG A 55 -8.70 0.24 28.17
N TYR A 56 -9.56 1.24 28.27
CA TYR A 56 -9.40 2.51 27.57
C TYR A 56 -8.09 3.21 27.96
N ASN A 57 -7.79 3.27 29.26
CA ASN A 57 -6.56 3.88 29.77
C ASN A 57 -5.31 3.06 29.41
N LEU A 58 -5.41 1.74 29.34
CA LEU A 58 -4.37 0.88 28.79
C LEU A 58 -4.08 1.22 27.33
N GLY A 59 -5.13 1.41 26.50
CA GLY A 59 -4.97 1.87 25.12
C GLY A 59 -4.22 3.19 25.01
N ASN A 60 -4.56 4.19 25.85
CA ASN A 60 -3.82 5.46 25.92
C ASN A 60 -2.37 5.29 26.35
N THR A 61 -2.11 4.36 27.28
CA THR A 61 -0.75 4.07 27.77
C THR A 61 0.10 3.43 26.67
N LEU A 62 -0.46 2.44 25.97
CA LEU A 62 0.20 1.76 24.86
C LEU A 62 0.46 2.72 23.69
N TYR A 63 -0.43 3.68 23.45
CA TYR A 63 -0.19 4.77 22.50
C TYR A 63 1.04 5.60 22.87
N LYS A 64 1.19 5.97 24.15
CA LYS A 64 2.37 6.70 24.63
C LYS A 64 3.67 5.90 24.51
N LYS A 65 3.57 4.57 24.57
CA LYS A 65 4.66 3.62 24.31
C LYS A 65 4.88 3.31 22.82
N GLU A 66 4.12 3.94 21.93
CA GLU A 66 4.17 3.72 20.47
C GLU A 66 3.85 2.28 20.02
N SER A 67 3.24 1.47 20.88
CA SER A 67 2.69 0.16 20.48
C SER A 67 1.32 0.34 19.85
N ILE A 68 1.32 0.62 18.54
CA ILE A 68 0.11 0.93 17.77
C ILE A 68 -0.87 -0.24 17.77
N ASP A 69 -0.43 -1.46 17.48
CA ASP A 69 -1.35 -2.60 17.33
C ASP A 69 -2.01 -2.98 18.66
N ASP A 70 -1.28 -2.95 19.77
CA ASP A 70 -1.83 -3.31 21.06
C ASP A 70 -2.75 -2.22 21.63
N ALA A 71 -2.45 -0.95 21.35
CA ALA A 71 -3.35 0.15 21.65
C ALA A 71 -4.65 0.05 20.84
N VAL A 72 -4.58 -0.31 19.55
CA VAL A 72 -5.78 -0.56 18.72
C VAL A 72 -6.62 -1.69 19.31
N LYS A 73 -6.01 -2.83 19.67
CA LYS A 73 -6.73 -3.96 20.32
C LYS A 73 -7.43 -3.53 21.60
N SER A 74 -6.78 -2.68 22.40
CA SER A 74 -7.35 -2.16 23.64
C SER A 74 -8.60 -1.31 23.36
N PHE A 75 -8.53 -0.38 22.39
CA PHE A 75 -9.70 0.41 22.01
C PHE A 75 -10.80 -0.44 21.36
N ASP A 76 -10.46 -1.42 20.53
CA ASP A 76 -11.44 -2.36 19.95
C ASP A 76 -12.19 -3.13 21.02
N GLY A 77 -11.48 -3.60 22.05
CA GLY A 77 -12.12 -4.25 23.20
C GLY A 77 -13.06 -3.32 23.99
N VAL A 78 -12.88 -2.00 23.96
CA VAL A 78 -13.83 -1.03 24.53
C VAL A 78 -15.03 -0.86 23.59
N ILE A 79 -14.77 -0.63 22.30
CA ILE A 79 -15.79 -0.41 21.26
C ILE A 79 -16.77 -1.60 21.20
N SER A 80 -16.26 -2.82 21.26
CA SER A 80 -17.10 -4.03 21.19
C SER A 80 -17.92 -4.29 22.45
N ALA A 81 -17.48 -3.81 23.62
CA ALA A 81 -18.09 -4.14 24.91
C ALA A 81 -18.94 -3.01 25.52
N THR A 82 -18.83 -1.78 25.02
CA THR A 82 -19.58 -0.63 25.53
C THR A 82 -20.88 -0.39 24.76
N ASP A 83 -21.95 -0.15 25.52
CA ASP A 83 -23.21 0.41 25.02
C ASP A 83 -23.29 1.93 25.20
N ASP A 84 -22.38 2.53 26.00
CA ASP A 84 -22.27 3.98 26.17
C ASP A 84 -21.75 4.63 24.88
N PRO A 85 -22.57 5.45 24.19
CA PRO A 85 -22.18 6.12 22.95
C PRO A 85 -21.01 7.10 23.13
N GLU A 86 -20.90 7.76 24.28
CA GLU A 86 -19.85 8.74 24.53
C GLU A 86 -18.49 8.05 24.67
N LEU A 87 -18.42 6.99 25.50
CA LEU A 87 -17.20 6.18 25.62
C LEU A 87 -16.83 5.52 24.28
N LYS A 88 -17.82 5.03 23.52
CA LYS A 88 -17.61 4.44 22.19
C LYS A 88 -17.03 5.44 21.21
N THR A 89 -17.56 6.66 21.20
CA THR A 89 -17.08 7.78 20.36
C THR A 89 -15.63 8.12 20.70
N LYS A 90 -15.31 8.28 22.00
CA LYS A 90 -13.94 8.56 22.47
C LYS A 90 -12.96 7.46 22.07
N ALA A 91 -13.35 6.19 22.21
CA ALA A 91 -12.51 5.05 21.83
C ALA A 91 -12.27 4.99 20.31
N LEU A 92 -13.32 5.22 19.49
CA LEU A 92 -13.20 5.31 18.03
C LEU A 92 -12.30 6.48 17.59
N TYR A 93 -12.44 7.63 18.23
CA TYR A 93 -11.59 8.80 17.98
C TYR A 93 -10.12 8.48 18.24
N ASN A 94 -9.79 7.95 19.43
CA ASN A 94 -8.40 7.62 19.78
C ASN A 94 -7.82 6.52 18.88
N LYS A 95 -8.63 5.50 18.53
CA LYS A 95 -8.24 4.50 17.53
C LYS A 95 -7.89 5.16 16.20
N GLY A 96 -8.70 6.11 15.73
CA GLY A 96 -8.44 6.89 14.52
C GLY A 96 -7.13 7.67 14.59
N VAL A 97 -6.87 8.38 15.70
CA VAL A 97 -5.64 9.16 15.91
C VAL A 97 -4.40 8.26 15.86
N LEU A 98 -4.48 7.12 16.54
CA LEU A 98 -3.41 6.14 16.61
C LEU A 98 -3.10 5.53 15.23
N LEU A 99 -4.12 5.09 14.50
CA LEU A 99 -3.99 4.54 13.15
C LEU A 99 -3.45 5.59 12.17
N HIS A 100 -3.86 6.84 12.32
CA HIS A 100 -3.36 7.96 11.52
C HIS A 100 -1.86 8.17 11.76
N LYS A 101 -1.41 8.18 13.03
CA LYS A 101 0.03 8.24 13.39
C LYS A 101 0.81 7.05 12.81
N GLY A 102 0.20 5.86 12.77
CA GLY A 102 0.77 4.66 12.16
C GLY A 102 0.71 4.60 10.63
N ASN A 103 0.30 5.68 9.96
CA ASN A 103 0.10 5.75 8.51
C ASN A 103 -0.91 4.72 7.94
N ARG A 104 -1.78 4.16 8.79
CA ARG A 104 -2.88 3.26 8.43
C ARG A 104 -4.14 4.06 8.08
N LEU A 105 -4.00 4.92 7.08
CA LEU A 105 -4.96 6.01 6.79
C LEU A 105 -6.37 5.53 6.48
N THR A 106 -6.51 4.42 5.74
CA THR A 106 -7.84 3.87 5.42
C THR A 106 -8.61 3.46 6.67
N GLU A 107 -7.94 2.82 7.63
CA GLU A 107 -8.56 2.38 8.88
C GLU A 107 -8.82 3.56 9.82
N ALA A 108 -7.92 4.56 9.85
CA ALA A 108 -8.13 5.79 10.59
C ALA A 108 -9.38 6.54 10.11
N ILE A 109 -9.54 6.68 8.79
CA ILE A 109 -10.71 7.29 8.15
C ILE A 109 -12.00 6.58 8.56
N ASP A 110 -12.00 5.25 8.57
CA ASP A 110 -13.17 4.48 8.97
C ASP A 110 -13.53 4.68 10.45
N ALA A 111 -12.53 4.65 11.35
CA ALA A 111 -12.73 4.91 12.77
C ALA A 111 -13.32 6.31 13.03
N TYR A 112 -12.81 7.35 12.36
CA TYR A 112 -13.37 8.70 12.47
C TYR A 112 -14.80 8.81 11.92
N LYS A 113 -15.10 8.14 10.80
CA LYS A 113 -16.46 8.08 10.26
C LYS A 113 -17.43 7.38 11.21
N GLN A 114 -16.97 6.34 11.90
CA GLN A 114 -17.78 5.67 12.93
C GLN A 114 -18.00 6.60 14.13
N ALA A 115 -16.98 7.32 14.59
CA ALA A 115 -17.14 8.31 15.67
C ALA A 115 -18.14 9.42 15.30
N LEU A 116 -18.05 9.99 14.09
CA LEU A 116 -19.00 11.02 13.62
C LEU A 116 -20.43 10.49 13.42
N ARG A 117 -20.62 9.18 13.23
CA ARG A 117 -21.96 8.58 13.19
C ARG A 117 -22.62 8.56 14.57
N LEU A 118 -21.83 8.54 15.64
CA LEU A 118 -22.30 8.60 17.02
C LEU A 118 -22.41 10.04 17.52
N ASN A 119 -21.47 10.91 17.14
CA ASN A 119 -21.48 12.33 17.45
C ASN A 119 -21.16 13.19 16.20
N PRO A 120 -22.18 13.61 15.43
CA PRO A 120 -21.99 14.36 14.18
C PRO A 120 -21.34 15.74 14.34
N ASP A 121 -21.49 16.34 15.52
CA ASP A 121 -21.06 17.71 15.84
C ASP A 121 -19.63 17.79 16.40
N ASP A 122 -18.92 16.67 16.45
CA ASP A 122 -17.53 16.61 16.89
C ASP A 122 -16.57 17.23 15.85
N GLU A 123 -16.29 18.52 16.00
CA GLU A 123 -15.39 19.27 15.12
C GLU A 123 -13.94 18.73 15.14
N GLU A 124 -13.48 18.18 16.27
CA GLU A 124 -12.13 17.64 16.40
C GLU A 124 -11.99 16.37 15.56
N VAL A 125 -12.97 15.46 15.66
CA VAL A 125 -13.03 14.26 14.81
C VAL A 125 -13.11 14.65 13.33
N ARG A 126 -13.92 15.66 12.98
CA ARG A 126 -14.07 16.12 11.59
C ARG A 126 -12.77 16.66 11.02
N LYS A 127 -12.04 17.47 11.78
CA LYS A 127 -10.72 17.99 11.39
C LYS A 127 -9.72 16.87 11.15
N ASN A 128 -9.67 15.88 12.04
CA ASN A 128 -8.75 14.74 11.90
C ASN A 128 -9.12 13.83 10.74
N LEU A 129 -10.41 13.63 10.47
CA LEU A 129 -10.88 12.93 9.26
C LEU A 129 -10.42 13.65 7.99
N GLN A 130 -10.58 14.97 7.92
CA GLN A 130 -10.13 15.76 6.78
C GLN A 130 -8.61 15.64 6.57
N LEU A 131 -7.82 15.71 7.64
CA LEU A 131 -6.37 15.54 7.58
C LEU A 131 -6.00 14.16 7.03
N ALA A 132 -6.62 13.11 7.55
CA ALA A 132 -6.37 11.74 7.10
C ALA A 132 -6.74 11.53 5.62
N LEU A 133 -7.85 12.11 5.15
CA LEU A 133 -8.25 12.09 3.74
C LEU A 133 -7.25 12.81 2.83
N GLN A 134 -6.80 13.99 3.24
CA GLN A 134 -5.80 14.75 2.49
C GLN A 134 -4.47 13.99 2.40
N GLN A 135 -4.01 13.42 3.51
CA GLN A 135 -2.77 12.63 3.54
C GLN A 135 -2.89 11.38 2.65
N LYS A 136 -4.05 10.71 2.64
CA LYS A 136 -4.27 9.53 1.79
C LYS A 136 -4.22 9.90 0.31
N LYS A 137 -4.89 10.98 -0.10
CA LYS A 137 -4.85 11.50 -1.47
C LYS A 137 -3.42 11.86 -1.90
N GLN A 138 -2.59 12.39 -1.00
CA GLN A 138 -1.18 12.69 -1.31
C GLN A 138 -0.31 11.41 -1.47
N GLN A 139 -0.74 10.28 -0.94
CA GLN A 139 -0.04 9.00 -1.05
C GLN A 139 -0.41 8.20 -2.31
N GLU A 140 -1.60 8.41 -2.87
CA GLU A 140 -2.07 7.72 -4.07
C GLU A 140 -1.14 7.92 -5.29
N PRO A 141 -0.73 9.15 -5.67
CA PRO A 141 0.22 9.36 -6.77
C PRO A 141 1.58 8.68 -6.53
N LYS A 142 2.04 8.65 -5.27
CA LYS A 142 3.31 8.02 -4.88
C LYS A 142 3.24 6.49 -5.00
N GLN A 143 2.06 5.90 -4.79
CA GLN A 143 1.85 4.46 -4.96
C GLN A 143 1.76 4.08 -6.43
N GLU A 144 1.10 4.88 -7.26
CA GLU A 144 1.04 4.67 -8.72
C GLU A 144 2.43 4.76 -9.35
N GLN A 145 3.21 5.81 -9.05
CA GLN A 145 4.58 5.94 -9.54
C GLN A 145 5.49 4.79 -9.09
N LYS A 146 5.36 4.31 -7.85
CA LYS A 146 6.12 3.13 -7.38
C LYS A 146 5.71 1.85 -8.10
N LYS A 147 4.43 1.66 -8.42
CA LYS A 147 3.95 0.50 -9.19
C LYS A 147 4.49 0.56 -10.62
N GLU A 148 4.41 1.70 -11.29
CA GLU A 148 4.96 1.90 -12.64
C GLU A 148 6.48 1.64 -12.67
N GLN A 149 7.24 2.17 -11.71
CA GLN A 149 8.69 1.91 -11.63
C GLN A 149 9.03 0.43 -11.41
N LYS A 150 8.25 -0.29 -10.58
CA LYS A 150 8.42 -1.73 -10.39
C LYS A 150 8.11 -2.50 -11.67
N GLU A 151 7.06 -2.12 -12.39
CA GLU A 151 6.69 -2.75 -13.65
C GLU A 151 7.73 -2.49 -14.74
N GLN A 152 8.30 -1.29 -14.81
CA GLN A 152 9.40 -0.96 -15.71
C GLN A 152 10.67 -1.76 -15.37
N LYS A 153 11.03 -1.91 -14.09
CA LYS A 153 12.15 -2.77 -13.67
C LYS A 153 11.94 -4.22 -14.08
N GLN A 154 10.76 -4.78 -13.85
CA GLN A 154 10.44 -6.15 -14.29
C GLN A 154 10.49 -6.30 -15.81
N LYS A 155 10.03 -5.30 -16.58
CA LYS A 155 10.16 -5.29 -18.04
C LYS A 155 11.63 -5.23 -18.49
N GLN A 156 12.47 -4.46 -17.79
CA GLN A 156 13.91 -4.41 -18.08
C GLN A 156 14.64 -5.70 -17.72
N GLU A 157 14.28 -6.35 -16.61
CA GLU A 157 14.83 -7.66 -16.22
C GLU A 157 14.43 -8.75 -17.22
N LYS A 158 13.15 -8.80 -17.62
CA LYS A 158 12.69 -9.72 -18.69
C LYS A 158 13.42 -9.49 -20.02
N LYS A 159 13.70 -8.24 -20.40
CA LYS A 159 14.51 -7.92 -21.59
C LYS A 159 15.99 -8.32 -21.47
N LYS A 160 16.52 -8.44 -20.25
CA LYS A 160 17.89 -8.94 -20.02
C LYS A 160 17.95 -10.48 -20.01
N GLU A 161 16.86 -11.13 -19.64
CA GLU A 161 16.70 -12.59 -19.67
C GLU A 161 16.21 -13.14 -21.01
N GLU A 162 15.69 -12.29 -21.90
CA GLU A 162 15.46 -12.66 -23.29
C GLU A 162 16.78 -13.15 -23.92
N PRO A 163 16.82 -14.37 -24.48
CA PRO A 163 18.00 -14.84 -25.16
C PRO A 163 18.31 -13.85 -26.28
N LYS A 164 19.54 -13.32 -26.31
CA LYS A 164 20.04 -12.50 -27.42
C LYS A 164 19.54 -13.14 -28.72
N PRO A 165 18.88 -12.40 -29.63
CA PRO A 165 18.52 -12.97 -30.92
C PRO A 165 19.81 -13.55 -31.48
N GLN A 166 19.80 -14.86 -31.73
CA GLN A 166 20.93 -15.50 -32.41
C GLN A 166 21.14 -14.65 -33.67
N GLN A 167 22.29 -13.95 -33.73
CA GLN A 167 22.71 -13.38 -35.00
C GLN A 167 22.55 -14.50 -36.02
N PRO A 168 21.88 -14.28 -37.16
CA PRO A 168 21.89 -15.28 -38.21
C PRO A 168 23.37 -15.55 -38.47
N LYS A 169 23.83 -16.76 -38.12
CA LYS A 169 25.20 -17.19 -38.41
C LYS A 169 25.40 -16.85 -39.87
N PRO A 170 26.49 -16.17 -40.28
CA PRO A 170 26.77 -15.98 -41.69
C PRO A 170 26.74 -17.36 -42.31
N GLN A 171 25.70 -17.65 -43.08
CA GLN A 171 25.60 -18.91 -43.77
C GLN A 171 26.75 -18.84 -44.76
N LYS A 172 27.82 -19.60 -44.50
CA LYS A 172 29.01 -19.61 -45.34
C LYS A 172 28.54 -19.85 -46.75
N SER A 173 28.61 -18.81 -47.58
CA SER A 173 28.31 -18.89 -49.00
C SER A 173 29.10 -20.07 -49.53
N LYS A 174 28.40 -21.07 -50.09
CA LYS A 174 29.03 -22.22 -50.75
C LYS A 174 29.69 -21.82 -52.08
N LEU A 175 29.66 -20.54 -52.44
CA LEU A 175 30.19 -20.00 -53.67
C LEU A 175 31.67 -19.67 -53.47
N THR A 176 32.54 -20.40 -54.15
CA THR A 176 33.97 -20.06 -54.21
C THR A 176 34.16 -18.69 -54.86
N LYS A 177 35.23 -17.97 -54.51
CA LYS A 177 35.54 -16.64 -55.07
C LYS A 177 35.45 -16.61 -56.61
N LYS A 178 35.91 -17.69 -57.25
CA LYS A 178 35.86 -17.88 -58.70
C LYS A 178 34.43 -17.97 -59.25
N GLN A 179 33.52 -18.64 -58.53
CA GLN A 179 32.11 -18.73 -58.92
C GLN A 179 31.38 -17.39 -58.73
N ALA A 180 31.74 -16.61 -57.70
CA ALA A 180 31.21 -15.26 -57.51
C ALA A 180 31.66 -14.30 -58.62
N GLU A 181 32.94 -14.36 -59.01
CA GLU A 181 33.49 -13.57 -60.12
C GLU A 181 32.86 -13.96 -61.47
N GLN A 182 32.63 -15.25 -61.72
CA GLN A 182 31.93 -15.72 -62.91
C GLN A 182 30.49 -15.23 -62.97
N TYR A 183 29.78 -15.25 -61.83
CA TYR A 183 28.40 -14.78 -61.76
C TYR A 183 28.31 -13.27 -61.99
N LEU A 184 29.23 -12.49 -61.40
CA LEU A 184 29.29 -11.05 -61.61
C LEU A 184 29.55 -10.70 -63.08
N LYS A 185 30.48 -11.40 -63.72
CA LYS A 185 30.79 -11.21 -65.14
C LYS A 185 29.60 -11.55 -66.04
N ALA A 186 28.84 -12.59 -65.70
CA ALA A 186 27.62 -12.97 -66.42
C ALA A 186 26.51 -11.91 -66.25
N LEU A 187 26.38 -11.31 -65.06
CA LEU A 187 25.44 -10.22 -64.82
C LEU A 187 25.81 -8.96 -65.62
N GLU A 188 27.09 -8.58 -65.63
CA GLU A 188 27.58 -7.42 -66.40
C GLU A 188 27.35 -7.60 -67.90
N GLN A 189 27.58 -8.79 -68.45
CA GLN A 189 27.27 -9.07 -69.86
C GLN A 189 25.77 -8.93 -70.14
N LYS A 190 24.94 -9.51 -69.27
CA LYS A 190 23.48 -9.44 -69.42
C LYS A 190 22.98 -8.00 -69.35
N GLU A 191 23.55 -7.16 -68.49
CA GLU A 191 23.25 -5.74 -68.42
C GLU A 191 23.65 -5.00 -69.70
N ARG A 192 24.85 -5.25 -70.24
CA ARG A 192 25.30 -4.64 -71.51
C ARG A 192 24.41 -5.04 -72.68
N GLU A 193 24.04 -6.31 -72.78
CA GLU A 193 23.10 -6.78 -73.80
C GLU A 193 21.73 -6.11 -73.66
N LEU A 194 21.26 -5.91 -72.42
CA LEU A 194 20.02 -5.20 -72.16
C LEU A 194 20.13 -3.74 -72.63
N GLN A 195 21.22 -3.06 -72.27
CA GLN A 195 21.48 -1.68 -72.67
C GLN A 195 21.60 -1.54 -74.19
N GLU A 196 22.26 -2.47 -74.88
CA GLU A 196 22.28 -2.49 -76.34
C GLU A 196 20.88 -2.71 -76.94
N LYS A 197 20.09 -3.64 -76.40
CA LYS A 197 18.72 -3.89 -76.87
C LYS A 197 17.83 -2.67 -76.66
N VAL A 198 17.96 -1.99 -75.52
CA VAL A 198 17.26 -0.74 -75.24
C VAL A 198 17.71 0.34 -76.24
N ARG A 199 19.03 0.49 -76.44
CA ARG A 199 19.60 1.48 -77.37
C ARG A 199 19.19 1.25 -78.83
N LYS A 200 19.14 -0.02 -79.28
CA LYS A 200 18.65 -0.41 -80.61
C LYS A 200 17.14 -0.22 -80.76
N LYS A 201 16.35 -0.38 -79.69
CA LYS A 201 14.91 -0.06 -79.68
C LYS A 201 14.64 1.45 -79.70
N THR A 202 15.51 2.27 -79.09
CA THR A 202 15.37 3.74 -79.09
C THR A 202 15.98 4.40 -80.32
N ALA A 203 16.78 3.68 -81.11
CA ALA A 203 17.31 4.16 -82.39
C ALA A 203 16.36 3.77 -83.54
N VAL A 204 15.23 4.47 -83.65
CA VAL A 204 14.41 4.47 -84.87
C VAL A 204 15.07 5.42 -85.89
N PRO A 205 15.29 5.02 -87.16
CA PRO A 205 15.77 5.94 -88.19
C PRO A 205 14.69 6.97 -88.49
N ASN A 206 15.07 8.24 -88.44
CA ASN A 206 14.25 9.39 -88.83
C ASN A 206 13.85 9.22 -90.31
N GLN A 207 12.64 8.72 -90.58
CA GLN A 207 12.04 8.86 -91.91
C GLN A 207 11.35 10.24 -91.96
N PRO A 208 11.72 11.11 -92.91
CA PRO A 208 11.07 12.40 -93.01
C PRO A 208 9.64 12.22 -93.53
N GLU A 209 8.66 12.69 -92.75
CA GLU A 209 7.27 12.82 -93.18
C GLU A 209 7.20 13.74 -94.42
N LYS A 210 6.62 13.23 -95.51
CA LYS A 210 6.19 14.06 -96.64
C LYS A 210 4.76 14.51 -96.38
N ASP A 211 4.60 15.78 -96.04
CA ASP A 211 3.32 16.48 -96.06
C ASP A 211 2.99 16.97 -97.47
N TRP A 212 2.62 16.07 -98.39
CA TRP A 212 1.73 16.30 -99.55
C TRP A 212 1.67 15.06 -100.45
#